data_AF-A0AAE3R0W0-F1
#
_entry.id   AF-A0AAE3R0W0-F1
#
_cell.length_a   1.000
_cell.length_b   1.000
_cell.length_c   1.000
_cell.angle_alpha   90.00
_cell.angle_beta   90.00
_cell.angle_gamma   90.00
#
_symmetry.space_group_name_H-M   'P 1'
#
loop_
_entity.id
_entity.type
_entity.pdbx_description
1 polymer ?
#
loop_
_entity_poly.entity_id
_entity_poly.type
_entity_poly.pdbx_seq_one_letter_code
_entity_poly.pdbx_strand_id
1 'polypeptide(L)'
;MKTALSFMRVYKRCSRKVPQEGVFAINGKRAFYYFHGIGCRISIGKEEIDFDYGINGRIDGFDPWRISLFLRDKSDDPLSTFSQGEIQNCFDLLEEKGVIQKPARFPGWHLYYFK
;
A
#
# COMPACT_ATOMS: atom_id res chain seq x y z
N MET A 1 -13.95 -9.76 28.78
CA MET A 1 -13.38 -10.69 27.77
C MET A 1 -14.45 -11.06 26.76
N LYS A 2 -14.39 -10.48 25.55
CA LYS A 2 -15.10 -10.99 24.36
C LYS A 2 -14.19 -10.76 23.16
N THR A 3 -13.73 -11.87 22.60
CA THR A 3 -13.00 -12.00 21.36
C THR A 3 -13.90 -11.60 20.19
N ALA A 4 -13.38 -10.79 19.26
CA ALA A 4 -14.03 -10.49 17.99
C ALA A 4 -13.08 -10.93 16.85
N LEU A 5 -13.04 -12.25 16.65
CA LEU A 5 -12.60 -12.86 15.41
C LEU A 5 -13.76 -12.80 14.41
N SER A 6 -13.39 -12.63 13.15
CA SER A 6 -14.25 -12.66 11.95
C SER A 6 -14.98 -11.36 11.64
N PHE A 7 -14.41 -10.57 10.72
CA PHE A 7 -15.15 -10.04 9.57
C PHE A 7 -14.14 -9.67 8.47
N MET A 8 -13.53 -10.71 7.90
CA MET A 8 -12.87 -10.64 6.59
C MET A 8 -13.99 -10.54 5.53
N ARG A 9 -14.69 -9.41 5.51
CA ARG A 9 -15.71 -9.11 4.50
C ARG A 9 -14.98 -8.49 3.32
N VAL A 10 -14.77 -9.32 2.30
CA VAL A 10 -14.54 -8.95 0.90
C VAL A 10 -15.03 -7.53 0.64
N TYR A 11 -14.10 -6.69 0.15
CA TYR A 11 -14.22 -5.28 -0.18
C TYR A 11 -15.54 -4.98 -0.89
N LYS A 12 -16.59 -4.80 -0.09
CA LYS A 12 -17.89 -4.37 -0.59
C LYS A 12 -17.79 -2.86 -0.69
N ARG A 13 -17.29 -2.42 -1.85
CA ARG A 13 -17.15 -1.04 -2.33
C ARG A 13 -18.48 -0.23 -2.36
N CYS A 14 -19.55 -0.73 -1.71
CA CYS A 14 -20.88 -0.12 -1.65
C CYS A 14 -21.56 -0.45 -0.31
N SER A 15 -21.05 0.07 0.81
CA SER A 15 -21.92 0.38 1.95
C SER A 15 -21.84 1.88 2.16
N ARG A 16 -22.96 2.60 1.95
CA ARG A 16 -23.10 4.05 2.07
C ARG A 16 -22.87 4.59 3.50
N LYS A 17 -22.16 3.85 4.37
CA LYS A 17 -21.97 4.13 5.80
C LYS A 17 -20.54 4.50 6.18
N VAL A 18 -19.55 4.25 5.32
CA VAL A 18 -18.15 4.65 5.60
C VAL A 18 -17.82 5.86 4.74
N PRO A 19 -17.50 7.02 5.34
CA PRO A 19 -17.04 8.18 4.60
C PRO A 19 -15.85 7.79 3.70
N GLN A 20 -15.94 8.13 2.41
CA GLN A 20 -14.88 7.81 1.44
C GLN A 20 -13.69 8.76 1.54
N GLU A 21 -13.88 9.90 2.19
CA GLU A 21 -12.89 10.92 2.45
C GLU A 21 -13.24 11.70 3.71
N GLY A 22 -12.28 12.46 4.21
CA GLY A 22 -12.51 13.36 5.33
C GLY A 22 -11.27 14.09 5.79
N VAL A 23 -11.48 14.97 6.76
CA VAL A 23 -10.44 15.77 7.39
C VAL A 23 -10.32 15.39 8.85
N PHE A 24 -9.10 15.30 9.35
CA PHE A 24 -8.79 15.00 10.74
C PHE A 24 -7.51 15.71 11.19
N ALA A 25 -7.16 15.61 12.47
CA ALA A 25 -5.94 16.21 13.02
C ALA A 25 -4.95 15.13 13.46
N ILE A 26 -3.69 15.25 13.05
CA ILE A 26 -2.55 14.45 13.52
C ILE A 26 -1.56 15.41 14.16
N ASN A 27 -1.28 15.28 15.46
CA ASN A 27 -0.33 16.14 16.19
C ASN A 27 -0.60 17.65 15.98
N GLY A 28 -1.87 18.06 15.99
CA GLY A 28 -2.29 19.45 15.76
C GLY A 28 -2.23 19.92 14.30
N LYS A 29 -1.79 19.08 13.36
CA LYS A 29 -1.78 19.38 11.92
C LYS A 29 -3.04 18.83 11.26
N ARG A 30 -3.63 19.63 10.36
CA ARG A 30 -4.75 19.20 9.52
C ARG A 30 -4.26 18.15 8.51
N ALA A 31 -4.94 17.03 8.46
CA ALA A 31 -4.74 15.93 7.52
C ALA A 31 -6.03 15.66 6.76
N PHE A 32 -5.91 15.27 5.48
CA PHE A 32 -7.01 14.81 4.65
C PHE A 32 -6.78 13.35 4.28
N TYR A 33 -7.83 12.53 4.27
CA TYR A 33 -7.76 11.17 3.73
C TYR A 33 -8.79 10.98 2.61
N TYR A 34 -8.48 10.08 1.67
CA TYR A 34 -9.40 9.57 0.66
C TYR A 34 -9.10 8.09 0.39
N PHE A 35 -10.15 7.27 0.35
CA PHE A 35 -10.05 5.85 -0.03
C PHE A 35 -10.09 5.72 -1.55
N HIS A 36 -9.10 5.00 -2.10
CA HIS A 36 -9.03 4.63 -3.52
C HIS A 36 -8.93 3.11 -3.63
N GLY A 37 -9.27 2.52 -4.78
CA GLY A 37 -9.08 1.08 -5.04
C GLY A 37 -9.29 0.16 -3.84
N ILE A 38 -8.19 -0.44 -3.36
CA ILE A 38 -8.11 -1.20 -2.10
C ILE A 38 -7.28 -0.47 -1.02
N GLY A 39 -6.98 0.81 -1.18
CA GLY A 39 -6.04 1.58 -0.37
C GLY A 39 -6.58 2.87 0.20
N CYS A 40 -5.68 3.65 0.79
CA CYS A 40 -5.97 4.96 1.35
C CYS A 40 -4.79 5.89 1.10
N ARG A 41 -5.13 7.12 0.74
CA ARG A 41 -4.18 8.23 0.63
C ARG A 41 -4.43 9.22 1.75
N ILE A 42 -3.36 9.68 2.39
CA ILE A 42 -3.36 10.70 3.43
C ILE A 42 -2.46 11.85 2.99
N SER A 43 -2.98 13.08 3.04
CA SER A 43 -2.24 14.30 2.73
C SER A 43 -2.08 15.15 3.99
N ILE A 44 -0.85 15.55 4.30
CA ILE A 44 -0.50 16.39 5.46
C ILE A 44 0.41 17.53 5.00
N GLY A 45 -0.15 18.71 4.79
CA GLY A 45 0.60 19.82 4.19
C GLY A 45 1.03 19.47 2.75
N LYS A 46 2.34 19.35 2.51
CA LYS A 46 2.91 18.93 1.22
C LYS A 46 3.23 17.44 1.15
N GLU A 47 3.15 16.73 2.27
CA GLU A 47 3.47 15.32 2.35
C GLU A 47 2.26 14.46 1.96
N GLU A 48 2.51 13.37 1.25
CA GLU A 48 1.51 12.37 0.86
C GLU A 48 1.95 10.98 1.32
N ILE A 49 1.02 10.24 1.92
CA ILE A 49 1.19 8.84 2.30
C ILE A 49 0.13 8.03 1.54
N ASP A 50 0.53 7.18 0.60
CA ASP A 50 -0.37 6.35 -0.20
C ASP A 50 -0.01 4.86 -0.02
N PHE A 51 -0.99 4.08 0.44
CA PHE A 51 -0.81 2.65 0.69
C PHE A 51 -2.06 1.86 0.32
N ASP A 52 -1.87 0.59 -0.02
CA ASP A 52 -2.95 -0.37 -0.24
C ASP A 52 -3.14 -1.28 0.98
N TYR A 53 -4.39 -1.64 1.25
CA TYR A 53 -4.70 -2.61 2.28
C TYR A 53 -4.56 -4.04 1.75
N GLY A 54 -3.69 -4.80 2.38
CA GLY A 54 -3.47 -6.22 2.19
C GLY A 54 -4.46 -7.12 2.93
N ILE A 55 -4.20 -8.43 2.86
CA ILE A 55 -4.90 -9.43 3.67
C ILE A 55 -4.79 -9.04 5.16
N ASN A 56 -5.88 -9.18 5.90
CA ASN A 56 -5.98 -8.84 7.33
C ASN A 56 -5.63 -7.37 7.66
N GLY A 57 -5.79 -6.45 6.70
CA GLY A 57 -5.56 -5.02 6.94
C GLY A 57 -4.08 -4.64 7.02
N ARG A 58 -3.18 -5.51 6.54
CA ARG A 58 -1.76 -5.16 6.37
C ARG A 58 -1.60 -3.93 5.50
N ILE A 59 -0.64 -3.07 5.82
CA ILE A 59 -0.33 -1.83 5.10
C ILE A 59 1.13 -1.77 4.66
N ASP A 60 1.89 -2.82 4.95
CA ASP A 60 3.30 -2.99 4.65
C ASP A 60 3.53 -3.81 3.37
N GLY A 61 2.47 -3.99 2.58
CA GLY A 61 2.57 -4.56 1.23
C GLY A 61 3.11 -3.50 0.28
N PHE A 62 4.01 -3.91 -0.62
CA PHE A 62 4.66 -3.01 -1.56
C PHE A 62 4.66 -3.62 -2.96
N ASP A 63 4.79 -2.79 -3.98
CA ASP A 63 4.79 -3.23 -5.37
C ASP A 63 5.86 -2.50 -6.21
N PRO A 64 6.30 -3.09 -7.33
CA PRO A 64 7.33 -2.51 -8.19
C PRO A 64 7.01 -1.10 -8.70
N TRP A 65 5.73 -0.79 -8.93
CA TRP A 65 5.32 0.51 -9.44
C TRP A 65 5.52 1.60 -8.38
N ARG A 66 5.11 1.37 -7.13
CA ARG A 66 5.37 2.30 -6.02
C ARG A 66 6.86 2.54 -5.78
N ILE A 67 7.68 1.49 -5.86
CA ILE A 67 9.14 1.63 -5.77
C ILE A 67 9.67 2.49 -6.92
N SER A 68 9.17 2.30 -8.14
CA SER A 68 9.57 3.11 -9.29
C SER A 68 9.24 4.61 -9.13
N LEU A 69 8.10 4.93 -8.51
CA LEU A 69 7.73 6.32 -8.20
C LEU A 69 8.63 6.90 -7.12
N PHE A 70 8.84 6.16 -6.04
CA PHE A 70 9.71 6.59 -4.94
C PHE A 70 11.14 6.89 -5.43
N LEU A 71 11.69 6.04 -6.30
CA LEU A 71 13.04 6.21 -6.83
C LEU A 71 13.15 7.40 -7.80
N ARG A 72 12.09 7.76 -8.53
CA ARG A 72 12.06 8.96 -9.40
C ARG A 72 12.20 10.25 -8.61
N ASP A 73 11.66 10.29 -7.39
CA ASP A 73 11.76 11.44 -6.50
C ASP A 73 13.13 11.52 -5.79
N LYS A 74 14.01 10.54 -6.00
CA LYS A 74 15.33 10.38 -5.37
C LYS A 74 16.44 10.42 -6.42
N SER A 75 16.58 11.53 -7.13
CA SER A 75 17.52 11.66 -8.26
C SER A 75 18.99 11.49 -7.89
N ASP A 76 19.34 11.55 -6.61
CA ASP A 76 20.68 11.30 -6.06
C ASP A 76 20.94 9.83 -5.71
N ASP A 77 19.92 8.98 -5.71
CA ASP A 77 20.05 7.55 -5.44
C ASP A 77 20.49 6.81 -6.72
N PRO A 78 21.55 5.97 -6.70
CA PRO A 78 21.95 5.17 -7.85
C PRO A 78 20.81 4.31 -8.44
N LEU A 79 19.87 3.88 -7.60
CA LEU A 79 18.71 3.08 -8.00
C LEU A 79 17.66 3.90 -8.78
N SER A 80 17.73 5.23 -8.77
CA SER A 80 16.84 6.10 -9.57
C SER A 80 16.97 5.89 -11.08
N THR A 81 18.08 5.29 -11.52
CA THR A 81 18.34 4.93 -12.91
C THR A 81 17.61 3.66 -13.37
N PHE A 82 17.08 2.86 -12.44
CA PHE A 82 16.42 1.62 -12.78
C PHE A 82 15.08 1.91 -13.46
N SER A 83 14.87 1.29 -14.61
CA SER A 83 13.58 1.24 -15.27
C SER A 83 12.58 0.42 -14.43
N GLN A 84 11.28 0.65 -14.66
CA GLN A 84 10.23 -0.15 -14.01
C GLN A 84 10.37 -1.65 -14.31
N GLY A 85 10.88 -2.00 -15.50
CA GLY A 85 11.15 -3.40 -15.87
C GLY A 85 12.30 -4.01 -15.07
N GLU A 86 13.38 -3.26 -14.84
CA GLU A 86 14.49 -3.70 -13.99
C GLU A 86 14.05 -3.89 -12.53
N ILE A 87 13.21 -2.99 -12.02
CA ILE A 87 12.62 -3.12 -10.68
C ILE A 87 11.74 -4.39 -10.61
N GLN A 88 10.91 -4.66 -11.63
CA GLN A 88 10.11 -5.88 -11.69
C GLN A 88 11.00 -7.13 -11.68
N ASN A 89 12.08 -7.15 -12.46
CA ASN A 89 13.03 -8.26 -12.48
C ASN A 89 13.67 -8.49 -11.10
N CYS A 90 13.99 -7.43 -10.35
CA CYS A 90 14.49 -7.55 -8.98
C CYS A 90 13.46 -8.22 -8.06
N PHE A 91 12.17 -7.88 -8.20
CA PHE A 91 11.10 -8.49 -7.41
C PHE A 91 10.93 -9.98 -7.76
N ASP A 92 10.98 -10.33 -9.03
CA ASP A 92 10.87 -11.72 -9.47
C ASP A 92 12.02 -12.56 -8.89
N LEU A 93 13.25 -12.04 -8.89
CA LEU A 93 14.40 -12.69 -8.25
C LEU A 93 14.25 -12.81 -6.73
N LEU A 94 13.69 -11.80 -6.05
CA LEU A 94 13.44 -11.84 -4.61
C LEU A 94 12.34 -12.85 -4.25
N GLU A 95 11.31 -12.96 -5.09
CA GLU A 95 10.23 -13.95 -4.94
C GLU A 95 10.75 -15.37 -5.17
N GLU A 96 11.56 -15.59 -6.21
CA GLU A 96 12.24 -16.86 -6.49
C GLU A 96 13.13 -17.31 -5.34
N LYS A 97 13.92 -16.37 -4.78
CA LYS A 97 14.76 -16.61 -3.58
C LYS A 97 13.94 -16.78 -2.30
N GLY A 98 12.63 -16.58 -2.34
CA GLY A 98 11.75 -16.69 -1.19
C GLY A 98 11.94 -15.58 -0.15
N VAL A 99 12.54 -14.44 -0.50
CA VAL A 99 12.69 -13.28 0.37
C VAL A 99 11.37 -12.52 0.51
N ILE A 100 10.62 -12.46 -0.59
CA ILE A 100 9.28 -11.85 -0.65
C ILE A 100 8.25 -12.84 -1.20
N GLN A 101 6.97 -12.53 -1.01
CA GLN A 101 5.87 -13.33 -1.55
C GLN A 101 4.64 -12.47 -1.83
N LYS A 102 3.86 -12.89 -2.83
CA LYS A 102 2.49 -12.41 -3.03
C LYS A 102 1.48 -13.21 -2.21
N PRO A 103 0.38 -12.58 -1.77
CA PRO A 103 -0.73 -13.30 -1.16
C PRO A 103 -1.47 -14.11 -2.23
N ALA A 104 -1.84 -15.35 -1.91
CA ALA A 104 -2.62 -16.20 -2.81
C ALA A 104 -4.10 -15.75 -2.96
N ARG A 105 -4.59 -14.83 -2.13
CA ARG A 105 -6.02 -14.44 -2.04
C ARG A 105 -6.21 -12.94 -2.09
N PHE A 106 -7.34 -12.51 -2.62
CA PHE A 106 -7.75 -11.11 -2.67
C PHE A 106 -8.11 -10.63 -1.26
N PRO A 107 -7.86 -9.37 -0.88
CA PRO A 107 -7.27 -8.25 -1.65
C PRO A 107 -5.74 -8.31 -1.83
N GLY A 108 -5.21 -7.51 -2.75
CA GLY A 108 -3.78 -7.17 -2.79
C GLY A 108 -2.88 -8.19 -3.48
N TRP A 109 -3.36 -8.87 -4.52
CA TRP A 109 -2.54 -9.81 -5.31
C TRP A 109 -1.30 -9.21 -5.95
N HIS A 110 -1.29 -7.89 -6.18
CA HIS A 110 -0.15 -7.16 -6.70
C HIS A 110 0.87 -6.76 -5.63
N LEU A 111 0.53 -6.90 -4.35
CA LEU A 111 1.39 -6.52 -3.23
C LEU A 111 2.29 -7.68 -2.84
N TYR A 112 3.58 -7.40 -2.75
CA TYR A 112 4.59 -8.26 -2.18
C TYR A 112 4.77 -7.94 -0.70
N TYR A 113 5.15 -8.96 0.06
CA TYR A 113 5.47 -8.86 1.48
C TYR A 113 6.76 -9.62 1.74
N PHE A 114 7.58 -9.15 2.68
CA PHE A 114 8.66 -9.96 3.23
C PHE A 114 8.09 -11.22 3.88
N LYS A 115 8.78 -12.35 3.69
CA LYS A 115 8.47 -13.60 4.39
C LYS A 115 8.89 -13.57 5.84
#